data_AF-D5BRC1-F1
#
_entry.id   AF-D5BRC1-F1
#
_cell.length_a   1.000
_cell.length_b   1.000
_cell.length_c   1.000
_cell.angle_alpha   90.00
_cell.angle_beta   90.00
_cell.angle_gamma   90.00
#
_symmetry.space_group_name_H-M   'P 1'
#
loop_
_entity.id
_entity.type
_entity.pdbx_description
1 polymer ?
#
loop_
_entity_poly.entity_id
_entity_poly.type
_entity_poly.pdbx_seq_one_letter_code
_entity_poly.pdbx_strand_id
1 'polypeptide(L)'
;MTQIITPRQSLPLHSDEPLIVKVNRNHSLESYHAVDIAVCDADGKVIVGLGDVERPIFPRSAMKPLQAIALAEKYALGQMVPAIDDTDWSIICASHNGQPIHSAAVSQLLQKFDLAPSCLVCGAHWSIERNAMVEQVQNLKALERIHNNCSGKHSGMLILAKLMGVTYDGYADITHPVQQSIIGVLDAMTGVDILSYAHGFDGCGAPAVSAPLGNWARAFALFADHDQLPTHRAEACMRIIRGIASAPLLLAGDRRLCSALAAAFGTRITGKTGAEGVYAAALHELGLGVMIKCRDGQTRATEVALGAVLHAIGYDIPASLDAFFRPVLRNWEGDEIGDITFDGGIKASYA
;
A
#
# COMPACT_ATOMS: atom_id res chain seq x y z
N MET A 1 8.10 -24.46 12.19
CA MET A 1 8.12 -25.16 10.89
C MET A 1 7.42 -24.26 9.91
N THR A 2 8.11 -23.75 8.89
CA THR A 2 7.50 -22.93 7.84
C THR A 2 6.55 -23.84 7.06
N GLN A 3 5.26 -23.49 7.02
CA GLN A 3 4.27 -24.24 6.25
C GLN A 3 4.68 -24.16 4.76
N ILE A 4 4.76 -25.30 4.08
CA ILE A 4 5.08 -25.31 2.64
C ILE A 4 3.87 -24.73 1.91
N ILE A 5 3.99 -23.51 1.40
CA ILE A 5 2.96 -22.88 0.57
C ILE A 5 3.06 -23.51 -0.82
N THR A 6 2.03 -24.27 -1.19
CA THR A 6 1.96 -24.94 -2.50
C THR A 6 0.89 -24.25 -3.35
N PRO A 7 1.22 -23.85 -4.60
CA PRO A 7 0.23 -23.27 -5.51
C PRO A 7 -0.99 -24.17 -5.70
N ARG A 8 -2.19 -23.59 -5.67
CA ARG A 8 -3.46 -24.31 -5.89
C ARG A 8 -3.78 -24.51 -7.38
N GLN A 9 -2.91 -24.01 -8.25
CA GLN A 9 -2.99 -24.17 -9.69
C GLN A 9 -1.58 -24.13 -10.31
N SER A 10 -1.47 -24.52 -11.58
CA SER A 10 -0.20 -24.49 -12.30
C SER A 10 0.32 -23.06 -12.44
N LEU A 11 1.62 -22.88 -12.20
CA LEU A 11 2.36 -21.63 -12.41
C LEU A 11 3.59 -21.91 -13.30
N PRO A 12 4.04 -20.96 -14.14
CA PRO A 12 3.50 -19.61 -14.29
C PRO A 12 2.12 -19.59 -14.98
N LEU A 13 1.33 -18.55 -14.69
CA LEU A 13 0.04 -18.29 -15.33
C LEU A 13 0.10 -16.96 -16.09
N HIS A 14 -0.02 -17.00 -17.41
CA HIS A 14 -0.03 -15.81 -18.26
C HIS A 14 -1.26 -15.77 -19.16
N SER A 15 -1.85 -14.59 -19.32
CA SER A 15 -2.99 -14.33 -20.19
C SER A 15 -3.08 -12.85 -20.52
N ASP A 16 -3.29 -12.50 -21.78
CA ASP A 16 -3.57 -11.12 -22.20
C ASP A 16 -4.96 -10.63 -21.75
N GLU A 17 -5.84 -11.57 -21.38
CA GLU A 17 -7.13 -11.26 -20.77
C GLU A 17 -6.98 -10.92 -19.28
N PRO A 18 -7.59 -9.81 -18.82
CA PRO A 18 -7.58 -9.43 -17.41
C PRO A 18 -8.48 -10.36 -16.58
N LEU A 19 -8.29 -10.34 -15.25
CA LEU A 19 -9.27 -10.93 -14.32
C LEU A 19 -10.57 -10.11 -14.37
N ILE A 20 -11.71 -10.79 -14.50
CA ILE A 20 -13.02 -10.14 -14.51
C ILE A 20 -13.65 -10.29 -13.12
N VAL A 21 -13.80 -9.17 -12.40
CA VAL A 21 -14.51 -9.14 -11.12
C VAL A 21 -15.97 -8.72 -11.39
N LYS A 22 -16.91 -9.58 -11.04
CA LYS A 22 -18.35 -9.45 -11.30
C LYS A 22 -19.08 -8.99 -10.05
N VAL A 23 -19.94 -7.99 -10.19
CA VAL A 23 -20.87 -7.55 -9.15
C VAL A 23 -22.24 -8.08 -9.51
N ASN A 24 -22.81 -8.90 -8.65
CA ASN A 24 -24.11 -9.50 -8.89
C ASN A 24 -25.19 -8.86 -8.02
N ARG A 25 -26.42 -8.79 -8.55
CA ARG A 25 -27.65 -8.41 -7.84
C ARG A 25 -28.69 -9.49 -8.04
N ASN A 26 -29.21 -10.05 -6.95
CA ASN A 26 -30.19 -11.14 -7.02
C ASN A 26 -29.77 -12.24 -8.02
N HIS A 27 -28.51 -12.70 -7.91
CA HIS A 27 -27.88 -13.70 -8.79
C HIS A 27 -27.73 -13.32 -10.27
N SER A 28 -27.94 -12.05 -10.64
CA SER A 28 -27.75 -11.53 -12.00
C SER A 28 -26.54 -10.60 -12.06
N LEU A 29 -25.76 -10.69 -13.14
CA LEU A 29 -24.63 -9.79 -13.38
C LEU A 29 -25.14 -8.35 -13.54
N GLU A 30 -24.76 -7.45 -12.62
CA GLU A 30 -25.12 -6.03 -12.68
C GLU A 30 -24.02 -5.19 -13.35
N SER A 31 -22.76 -5.43 -12.96
CA SER A 31 -21.59 -4.77 -13.54
C SER A 31 -20.35 -5.66 -13.41
N TYR A 32 -19.30 -5.33 -14.15
CA TYR A 32 -18.02 -6.02 -14.04
C TYR A 32 -16.85 -5.04 -14.11
N HIS A 33 -15.72 -5.48 -13.58
CA HIS A 33 -14.46 -4.74 -13.53
C HIS A 33 -13.36 -5.59 -14.17
N ALA A 34 -12.58 -4.99 -15.07
CA ALA A 34 -11.39 -5.60 -15.63
C ALA A 34 -10.17 -5.26 -14.76
N VAL A 35 -9.44 -6.27 -14.30
CA VAL A 35 -8.31 -6.13 -13.38
C VAL A 35 -7.06 -6.73 -13.98
N ASP A 36 -6.06 -5.88 -14.23
CA ASP A 36 -4.72 -6.29 -14.64
C ASP A 36 -3.90 -6.66 -13.39
N ILE A 37 -3.14 -7.76 -13.46
CA ILE A 37 -2.40 -8.34 -12.32
C ILE A 37 -1.01 -8.72 -12.78
N ALA A 38 0.00 -8.30 -12.01
CA ALA A 38 1.36 -8.81 -12.10
C ALA A 38 1.78 -9.37 -10.75
N VAL A 39 2.33 -10.59 -10.74
CA VAL A 39 3.04 -11.19 -9.61
C VAL A 39 4.43 -11.54 -10.10
N CYS A 40 5.46 -10.98 -9.48
CA CYS A 40 6.85 -11.15 -9.88
C CYS A 40 7.71 -11.70 -8.75
N ASP A 41 8.80 -12.36 -9.10
CA ASP A 41 9.94 -12.54 -8.19
C ASP A 41 10.89 -11.32 -8.23
N ALA A 42 11.93 -11.34 -7.38
CA ALA A 42 12.91 -10.26 -7.26
C ALA A 42 13.79 -10.07 -8.52
N ASP A 43 13.98 -11.13 -9.32
CA ASP A 43 14.65 -11.06 -10.62
C ASP A 43 13.78 -10.37 -11.69
N GLY A 44 12.49 -10.19 -11.42
CA GLY A 44 11.52 -9.54 -12.31
C GLY A 44 10.79 -10.51 -13.23
N LYS A 45 10.91 -11.82 -13.01
CA LYS A 45 10.14 -12.82 -13.77
C LYS A 45 8.68 -12.78 -13.30
N VAL A 46 7.77 -12.61 -14.25
CA VAL A 46 6.33 -12.65 -14.00
C VAL A 46 5.89 -14.10 -13.77
N ILE A 47 5.41 -14.41 -12.58
CA ILE A 47 4.85 -15.71 -12.18
C ILE A 47 3.35 -15.77 -12.48
N VAL A 48 2.63 -14.67 -12.25
CA VAL A 48 1.23 -14.48 -12.67
C VAL A 48 1.10 -13.17 -13.42
N GLY A 49 0.63 -13.21 -14.65
CA GLY A 49 0.40 -12.04 -15.50
C GLY A 49 -0.97 -12.15 -16.15
N LEU A 50 -1.93 -11.34 -15.70
CA LEU A 50 -3.26 -11.27 -16.29
C LEU A 50 -3.50 -9.86 -16.80
N GLY A 51 -3.90 -9.72 -18.06
CA GLY A 51 -4.05 -8.43 -18.70
C GLY A 51 -2.71 -7.80 -19.08
N ASP A 52 -2.65 -6.48 -19.03
CA ASP A 52 -1.52 -5.69 -19.53
C ASP A 52 -0.51 -5.36 -18.42
N VAL A 53 0.51 -6.22 -18.27
CA VAL A 53 1.57 -6.06 -17.25
C VAL A 53 2.59 -4.97 -17.58
N GLU A 54 2.64 -4.53 -18.84
CA GLU A 54 3.53 -3.46 -19.31
C GLU A 54 2.88 -2.08 -19.20
N ARG A 55 1.59 -2.02 -18.86
CA ARG A 55 0.87 -0.75 -18.71
C ARG A 55 1.52 0.15 -17.66
N PRO A 56 1.90 1.39 -18.02
CA PRO A 56 2.28 2.38 -17.03
C PRO A 56 1.09 2.71 -16.12
N ILE A 57 1.29 2.57 -14.81
CA ILE A 57 0.32 2.95 -13.80
C ILE A 57 0.96 3.87 -12.76
N PHE A 58 0.15 4.71 -12.15
CA PHE A 58 0.52 5.38 -10.91
C PHE A 58 0.18 4.44 -9.75
N PRO A 59 1.15 3.95 -8.95
CA PRO A 59 0.84 3.13 -7.78
C PRO A 59 0.17 3.97 -6.66
N ARG A 60 0.29 5.31 -6.75
CA ARG A 60 -0.25 6.27 -5.78
C ARG A 60 0.18 5.88 -4.37
N SER A 61 -0.74 5.87 -3.42
CA SER A 61 -0.47 5.48 -2.04
C SER A 61 0.06 4.05 -1.84
N ALA A 62 0.00 3.16 -2.83
CA ALA A 62 0.50 1.80 -2.69
C ALA A 62 2.02 1.77 -2.47
N MET A 63 2.79 2.69 -3.07
CA MET A 63 4.26 2.69 -2.98
C MET A 63 4.83 3.23 -1.65
N LYS A 64 4.01 3.63 -0.68
CA LYS A 64 4.47 4.25 0.58
C LYS A 64 5.50 3.40 1.36
N PRO A 65 5.36 2.06 1.47
CA PRO A 65 6.40 1.24 2.07
C PRO A 65 7.75 1.36 1.35
N LEU A 66 7.76 1.42 0.02
CA LEU A 66 8.98 1.62 -0.76
C LEU A 66 9.58 3.02 -0.54
N GLN A 67 8.73 4.05 -0.46
CA GLN A 67 9.18 5.42 -0.17
C GLN A 67 9.83 5.53 1.22
N ALA A 68 9.31 4.80 2.21
CA ALA A 68 9.82 4.81 3.58
C ALA A 68 11.23 4.20 3.71
N ILE A 69 11.69 3.41 2.74
CA ILE A 69 13.04 2.83 2.73
C ILE A 69 14.10 3.94 2.79
N ALA A 70 13.93 5.04 2.05
CA ALA A 70 14.88 6.16 2.06
C ALA A 70 15.08 6.74 3.47
N LEU A 71 14.00 6.88 4.23
CA LEU A 71 14.06 7.30 5.63
C LEU A 71 14.71 6.23 6.51
N ALA A 72 14.34 4.96 6.35
CA ALA A 72 14.88 3.86 7.16
C ALA A 72 16.39 3.66 6.95
N GLU A 73 16.88 3.80 5.72
CA GLU A 73 18.31 3.76 5.40
C GLU A 73 19.06 4.93 6.06
N LYS A 74 18.53 6.16 5.97
CA LYS A 74 19.15 7.32 6.62
C LYS A 74 19.10 7.25 8.14
N TYR A 75 17.99 6.77 8.68
CA TYR A 75 17.81 6.58 10.12
C TYR A 75 18.82 5.60 10.69
N ALA A 76 19.13 4.50 9.99
CA ALA A 76 20.13 3.52 10.43
C ALA A 76 21.56 4.10 10.54
N LEU A 77 21.86 5.19 9.82
CA LEU A 77 23.14 5.90 9.89
C LEU A 77 23.18 6.99 10.96
N GLY A 78 22.01 7.38 11.50
CA GLY A 78 21.86 8.48 12.42
C GLY A 78 22.44 8.17 13.80
N GLN A 79 23.54 8.82 14.15
CA GLN A 79 24.00 8.87 15.53
C GLN A 79 23.24 9.97 16.29
N MET A 80 22.77 9.69 17.50
CA MET A 80 22.11 10.67 18.38
C MET A 80 20.81 11.28 17.82
N VAL A 81 19.98 10.45 17.16
CA VAL A 81 18.65 10.85 16.67
C VAL A 81 17.53 10.31 17.58
N PRO A 82 16.39 11.01 17.73
CA PRO A 82 15.23 10.48 18.44
C PRO A 82 14.80 9.12 17.87
N ALA A 83 14.33 8.22 18.74
CA ALA A 83 13.88 6.89 18.32
C ALA A 83 12.61 6.97 17.46
N ILE A 84 12.61 6.22 16.35
CA ILE A 84 11.41 5.90 15.56
C ILE A 84 10.95 4.50 15.97
N ASP A 85 9.82 4.43 16.66
CA ASP A 85 9.27 3.18 17.18
C ASP A 85 8.60 2.36 16.05
N ASP A 86 8.36 1.07 16.27
CA ASP A 86 7.68 0.22 15.28
C ASP A 86 6.32 0.80 14.85
N THR A 87 5.56 1.38 15.78
CA THR A 87 4.28 2.06 15.48
C THR A 87 4.44 3.27 14.56
N ASP A 88 5.57 3.98 14.66
CA ASP A 88 5.85 5.17 13.83
C ASP A 88 6.06 4.77 12.36
N TRP A 89 6.72 3.64 12.10
CA TRP A 89 6.87 3.11 10.74
C TRP A 89 5.53 2.75 10.09
N SER A 90 4.56 2.26 10.87
CA SER A 90 3.20 2.00 10.36
C SER A 90 2.52 3.31 9.91
N ILE A 91 2.57 4.35 10.74
CA ILE A 91 1.93 5.64 10.39
C ILE A 91 2.68 6.35 9.24
N ILE A 92 4.00 6.19 9.13
CA ILE A 92 4.80 6.69 7.98
C ILE A 92 4.34 6.03 6.67
N CYS A 93 3.99 4.74 6.71
CA CYS A 93 3.50 4.00 5.54
C CYS A 93 1.99 4.20 5.27
N ALA A 94 1.30 4.97 6.11
CA ALA A 94 -0.16 4.98 6.14
C ALA A 94 -0.81 5.78 5.01
N SER A 95 -2.02 5.34 4.63
CA SER A 95 -3.07 6.20 4.06
C SER A 95 -4.27 6.11 5.00
N HIS A 96 -4.14 6.72 6.17
CA HIS A 96 -5.02 6.43 7.28
C HIS A 96 -6.42 7.01 7.13
N ASN A 97 -7.37 6.40 7.82
CA ASN A 97 -8.77 6.83 7.86
C ASN A 97 -9.01 8.21 8.49
N GLY A 98 -8.04 8.76 9.26
CA GLY A 98 -8.18 10.07 9.93
C GLY A 98 -8.78 10.01 11.34
N GLN A 99 -9.07 8.80 11.85
CA GLN A 99 -9.51 8.58 13.23
C GLN A 99 -8.52 9.16 14.27
N PRO A 100 -8.96 9.44 15.52
CA PRO A 100 -8.13 10.09 16.55
C PRO A 100 -6.77 9.43 16.82
N ILE A 101 -6.69 8.09 16.73
CA ILE A 101 -5.43 7.36 16.90
C ILE A 101 -4.35 7.78 15.88
N HIS A 102 -4.77 8.18 14.68
CA HIS A 102 -3.85 8.56 13.61
C HIS A 102 -3.31 9.97 13.80
N SER A 103 -4.19 10.95 14.05
CA SER A 103 -3.76 12.33 14.29
C SER A 103 -2.91 12.42 15.56
N ALA A 104 -3.21 11.63 16.59
CA ALA A 104 -2.37 11.51 17.78
C ALA A 104 -0.98 10.93 17.45
N ALA A 105 -0.91 9.84 16.67
CA ALA A 105 0.37 9.24 16.26
C ALA A 105 1.22 10.21 15.42
N VAL A 106 0.60 10.93 14.48
CA VAL A 106 1.29 11.92 13.65
C VAL A 106 1.83 13.08 14.49
N SER A 107 1.03 13.60 15.42
CA SER A 107 1.46 14.67 16.34
C SER A 107 2.61 14.23 17.23
N GLN A 108 2.55 13.01 17.80
CA GLN A 108 3.62 12.46 18.62
C GLN A 108 4.91 12.29 17.81
N LEU A 109 4.82 11.74 16.60
CA LEU A 109 5.97 11.56 15.72
C LEU A 109 6.62 12.90 15.35
N LEU A 110 5.83 13.93 14.99
CA LEU A 110 6.35 15.26 14.72
C LEU A 110 7.02 15.88 15.96
N GLN A 111 6.40 15.74 17.13
CA GLN A 111 6.94 16.25 18.39
C GLN A 111 8.28 15.61 18.75
N LYS A 112 8.46 14.29 18.55
CA LYS A 112 9.74 13.59 18.79
C LYS A 112 10.91 14.24 18.03
N PHE A 113 10.63 14.87 16.88
CA PHE A 113 11.62 15.48 16.01
C PHE A 113 11.56 17.01 15.99
N ASP A 114 10.90 17.64 16.96
CA ASP A 114 10.73 19.11 17.05
C ASP A 114 10.15 19.73 15.77
N LEU A 115 9.21 19.04 15.12
CA LEU A 115 8.53 19.50 13.91
C LEU A 115 7.12 19.99 14.25
N ALA A 116 6.73 21.12 13.67
CA ALA A 116 5.37 21.64 13.82
C ALA A 116 4.41 21.01 12.80
N PRO A 117 3.13 20.77 13.14
CA PRO A 117 2.10 20.37 12.17
C PRO A 117 1.99 21.26 10.92
N SER A 118 2.31 22.56 11.06
CA SER A 118 2.31 23.53 9.96
C SER A 118 3.36 23.24 8.89
N CYS A 119 4.41 22.47 9.20
CA CYS A 119 5.44 22.06 8.24
C CYS A 119 4.93 21.03 7.22
N LEU A 120 3.84 20.30 7.51
CA LEU A 120 3.27 19.35 6.56
C LEU A 120 2.73 20.10 5.33
N VAL A 121 3.00 19.69 4.09
CA VAL A 121 2.48 20.39 2.89
C VAL A 121 1.16 19.81 2.38
N CYS A 122 0.73 18.66 2.90
CA CYS A 122 -0.40 17.89 2.38
C CYS A 122 -1.77 18.57 2.46
N GLY A 123 -1.86 19.72 3.13
CA GLY A 123 -3.14 20.36 3.44
C GLY A 123 -3.95 19.54 4.45
N ALA A 124 -5.06 20.08 4.92
CA ALA A 124 -5.99 19.38 5.80
C ALA A 124 -7.21 18.90 4.99
N HIS A 125 -7.78 17.74 5.35
CA HIS A 125 -9.06 17.28 4.82
C HIS A 125 -9.82 16.49 5.89
N TRP A 126 -11.13 16.38 5.74
CA TRP A 126 -11.98 15.61 6.66
C TRP A 126 -11.62 14.13 6.66
N SER A 127 -11.79 13.47 7.80
CA SER A 127 -11.56 12.03 7.90
C SER A 127 -12.34 11.25 6.85
N ILE A 128 -11.71 10.17 6.37
CA ILE A 128 -12.34 9.23 5.44
C ILE A 128 -13.34 8.35 6.21
N GLU A 129 -13.03 8.02 7.45
CA GLU A 129 -13.96 7.29 8.32
C GLU A 129 -15.10 8.21 8.75
N ARG A 130 -16.33 7.74 8.54
CA ARG A 130 -17.54 8.56 8.62
C ARG A 130 -17.81 9.04 10.03
N ASN A 131 -17.62 8.20 11.05
CA ASN A 131 -17.90 8.61 12.43
C ASN A 131 -16.88 9.65 12.90
N ALA A 132 -15.60 9.47 12.58
CA ALA A 132 -14.54 10.44 12.83
C ALA A 132 -14.80 11.76 12.08
N MET A 133 -15.28 11.70 10.84
CA MET A 133 -15.69 12.91 10.11
C MET A 133 -16.83 13.64 10.83
N VAL A 134 -17.89 12.92 11.25
CA VAL A 134 -19.02 13.52 11.98
C VAL A 134 -18.56 14.15 13.28
N GLU A 135 -17.70 13.46 14.04
CA GLU A 135 -17.12 13.97 15.29
C GLU A 135 -16.29 15.23 15.03
N GLN A 136 -15.48 15.24 13.97
CA GLN A 136 -14.69 16.41 13.58
C GLN A 136 -15.58 17.59 13.22
N VAL A 137 -16.65 17.38 12.45
CA VAL A 137 -17.60 18.45 12.08
C VAL A 137 -18.32 19.02 13.30
N GLN A 138 -18.65 18.17 14.27
CA GLN A 138 -19.35 18.59 15.49
C GLN A 138 -18.44 19.34 16.46
N ASN A 139 -17.17 18.94 16.58
CA ASN A 139 -16.31 19.35 17.69
C ASN A 139 -15.13 20.25 17.28
N LEU A 140 -14.69 20.23 16.02
CA LEU A 140 -13.54 21.03 15.57
C LEU A 140 -13.98 22.32 14.90
N LYS A 141 -13.31 23.42 15.27
CA LYS A 141 -13.47 24.72 14.58
C LYS A 141 -12.81 24.73 13.21
N ALA A 142 -11.69 24.03 13.06
CA ALA A 142 -10.94 23.88 11.82
C ALA A 142 -10.11 22.60 11.89
N LEU A 143 -9.85 22.01 10.71
CA LEU A 143 -8.94 20.88 10.60
C LEU A 143 -7.49 21.35 10.50
N GLU A 144 -6.61 20.59 11.12
CA GLU A 144 -5.16 20.69 10.95
C GLU A 144 -4.61 19.67 9.95
N ARG A 145 -3.38 19.90 9.47
CA ARG A 145 -2.73 19.05 8.44
C ARG A 145 -2.45 17.63 8.92
N ILE A 146 -2.41 17.38 10.23
CA ILE A 146 -2.33 16.04 10.84
C ILE A 146 -3.56 15.17 10.54
N HIS A 147 -4.70 15.76 10.17
CA HIS A 147 -5.90 15.01 9.81
C HIS A 147 -5.86 14.46 8.38
N ASN A 148 -4.92 14.93 7.57
CA ASN A 148 -4.72 14.40 6.22
C ASN A 148 -4.27 12.94 6.27
N ASN A 149 -4.88 12.09 5.46
CA ASN A 149 -4.58 10.66 5.38
C ASN A 149 -3.13 10.34 4.99
N CYS A 150 -2.42 11.29 4.39
CA CYS A 150 -1.02 11.15 4.01
C CYS A 150 -0.07 11.79 5.03
N SER A 151 -0.56 12.43 6.09
CA SER A 151 0.26 13.20 7.01
C SER A 151 1.41 12.40 7.61
N GLY A 152 1.23 11.11 7.93
CA GLY A 152 2.32 10.25 8.40
C GLY A 152 3.48 10.07 7.40
N LYS A 153 3.20 9.84 6.11
CA LYS A 153 4.23 9.83 5.05
C LYS A 153 4.96 11.17 4.97
N HIS A 154 4.22 12.27 5.09
CA HIS A 154 4.79 13.62 5.08
C HIS A 154 5.67 13.88 6.31
N SER A 155 5.29 13.39 7.50
CA SER A 155 6.15 13.40 8.68
C SER A 155 7.46 12.63 8.40
N GLY A 156 7.39 11.47 7.75
CA GLY A 156 8.57 10.72 7.33
C GLY A 156 9.49 11.52 6.37
N MET A 157 8.91 12.24 5.41
CA MET A 157 9.69 13.11 4.50
C MET A 157 10.35 14.29 5.22
N LEU A 158 9.67 14.90 6.19
CA LEU A 158 10.24 15.97 7.03
C LEU A 158 11.39 15.45 7.90
N ILE A 159 11.22 14.27 8.50
CA ILE A 159 12.28 13.62 9.29
C ILE A 159 13.47 13.30 8.39
N LEU A 160 13.24 12.77 7.18
CA LEU A 160 14.29 12.51 6.22
C LEU A 160 15.08 13.78 5.87
N ALA A 161 14.41 14.92 5.64
CA ALA A 161 15.09 16.20 5.44
C ALA A 161 16.02 16.56 6.61
N LYS A 162 15.53 16.42 7.85
CA LYS A 162 16.29 16.70 9.08
C LYS A 162 17.51 15.77 9.21
N LEU A 163 17.34 14.47 8.94
CA LEU A 163 18.44 13.49 8.97
C LEU A 163 19.48 13.72 7.87
N MET A 164 19.07 14.28 6.73
CA MET A 164 19.97 14.65 5.64
C MET A 164 20.69 15.99 5.88
N GLY A 165 20.31 16.76 6.91
CA GLY A 165 20.87 18.09 7.17
C GLY A 165 20.50 19.14 6.11
N VAL A 166 19.37 18.95 5.42
CA VAL A 166 18.86 19.90 4.41
C VAL A 166 17.63 20.63 4.95
N THR A 167 17.28 21.77 4.34
CA THR A 167 15.99 22.41 4.63
C THR A 167 14.85 21.44 4.31
N TYR A 168 13.76 21.51 5.08
CA TYR A 168 12.52 20.83 4.70
C TYR A 168 11.64 21.71 3.82
N ASP A 169 11.92 22.99 3.63
CA ASP A 169 11.12 23.83 2.74
C ASP A 169 11.19 23.30 1.31
N GLY A 170 10.03 23.08 0.70
CA GLY A 170 9.95 22.46 -0.63
C GLY A 170 10.22 20.94 -0.64
N TYR A 171 10.15 20.23 0.50
CA TYR A 171 10.43 18.79 0.54
C TYR A 171 9.58 17.93 -0.40
N ALA A 172 8.45 18.45 -0.88
CA ALA A 172 7.56 17.79 -1.83
C ALA A 172 7.87 18.12 -3.30
N ASP A 173 8.81 19.04 -3.56
CA ASP A 173 9.27 19.35 -4.91
C ASP A 173 10.14 18.21 -5.41
N ILE A 174 9.90 17.76 -6.65
CA ILE A 174 10.55 16.57 -7.21
C ILE A 174 12.08 16.70 -7.25
N THR A 175 12.61 17.91 -7.35
CA THR A 175 14.04 18.21 -7.35
C THR A 175 14.66 18.33 -5.96
N HIS A 176 13.85 18.35 -4.90
CA HIS A 176 14.32 18.45 -3.53
C HIS A 176 15.15 17.20 -3.15
N PRO A 177 16.23 17.32 -2.38
CA PRO A 177 17.07 16.18 -1.99
C PRO A 177 16.29 15.00 -1.37
N VAL A 178 15.23 15.30 -0.61
CA VAL A 178 14.31 14.28 -0.05
C VAL A 178 13.64 13.46 -1.17
N GLN A 179 13.06 14.12 -2.18
CA GLN A 179 12.41 13.43 -3.28
C GLN A 179 13.43 12.69 -4.14
N GLN A 180 14.59 13.27 -4.40
CA GLN A 180 15.68 12.60 -5.13
C GLN A 180 16.18 11.34 -4.40
N SER A 181 16.26 11.37 -3.07
CA SER A 181 16.58 10.18 -2.28
C SER A 181 15.51 9.10 -2.40
N ILE A 182 14.23 9.48 -2.43
CA ILE A 182 13.11 8.55 -2.61
C ILE A 182 13.12 7.98 -4.04
N ILE A 183 13.32 8.82 -5.05
CA ILE A 183 13.40 8.43 -6.46
C ILE A 183 14.51 7.41 -6.66
N GLY A 184 15.71 7.64 -6.13
CA GLY A 184 16.82 6.68 -6.26
C GLY A 184 16.51 5.30 -5.65
N VAL A 185 15.74 5.25 -4.56
CA VAL A 185 15.22 3.97 -4.04
C VAL A 185 14.22 3.36 -5.01
N LEU A 186 13.23 4.14 -5.47
CA LEU A 186 12.21 3.64 -6.38
C LEU A 186 12.80 3.15 -7.71
N ASP A 187 13.80 3.82 -8.27
CA ASP A 187 14.52 3.40 -9.48
C ASP A 187 15.22 2.04 -9.25
N ALA A 188 15.93 1.90 -8.13
CA ALA A 188 16.60 0.64 -7.81
C ALA A 188 15.61 -0.52 -7.63
N MET A 189 14.47 -0.26 -6.97
CA MET A 189 13.47 -1.28 -6.69
C MET A 189 12.63 -1.63 -7.94
N THR A 190 12.32 -0.66 -8.80
CA THR A 190 11.54 -0.90 -10.03
C THR A 190 12.42 -1.37 -11.19
N GLY A 191 13.71 -1.06 -11.17
CA GLY A 191 14.67 -1.40 -12.23
C GLY A 191 14.60 -0.50 -13.46
N VAL A 192 13.93 0.65 -13.35
CA VAL A 192 13.78 1.64 -14.44
C VAL A 192 14.01 3.04 -13.89
N ASP A 193 14.37 3.98 -14.76
CA ASP A 193 14.30 5.42 -14.46
C ASP A 193 12.83 5.84 -14.41
N ILE A 194 12.28 5.99 -13.20
CA ILE A 194 10.86 6.32 -13.02
C ILE A 194 10.52 7.74 -13.52
N LEU A 195 11.52 8.63 -13.63
CA LEU A 195 11.31 9.97 -14.16
C LEU A 195 11.23 10.01 -15.69
N SER A 196 11.63 8.94 -16.37
CA SER A 196 11.38 8.76 -17.81
C SER A 196 9.90 8.49 -18.14
N TYR A 197 9.09 8.16 -17.12
CA TYR A 197 7.64 7.96 -17.23
C TYR A 197 6.86 9.21 -16.78
N ALA A 198 5.55 9.17 -16.98
CA ALA A 198 4.67 10.26 -16.56
C ALA A 198 4.75 10.49 -15.05
N HIS A 199 4.93 11.73 -14.65
CA HIS A 199 5.00 12.14 -13.25
C HIS A 199 4.41 13.55 -13.06
N GLY A 200 4.01 13.85 -11.83
CA GLY A 200 3.38 15.12 -11.46
C GLY A 200 3.10 15.20 -9.96
N PHE A 201 2.11 15.99 -9.54
CA PHE A 201 1.72 16.11 -8.14
C PHE A 201 0.50 15.22 -7.81
N ASP A 202 0.54 14.56 -6.65
CA ASP A 202 -0.62 13.88 -6.06
C ASP A 202 -1.50 14.89 -5.29
N GLY A 203 -2.71 14.50 -4.88
CA GLY A 203 -3.63 15.33 -4.08
C GLY A 203 -3.10 15.72 -2.70
N CYS A 204 -2.05 15.04 -2.22
CA CYS A 204 -1.31 15.45 -1.01
C CYS A 204 -0.12 16.38 -1.31
N GLY A 205 0.08 16.80 -2.56
CA GLY A 205 1.15 17.70 -2.97
C GLY A 205 2.53 17.06 -3.14
N ALA A 206 2.73 15.79 -2.78
CA ALA A 206 3.97 15.06 -3.06
C ALA A 206 3.99 14.50 -4.51
N PRO A 207 5.17 14.14 -5.06
CA PRO A 207 5.26 13.59 -6.41
C PRO A 207 4.49 12.28 -6.57
N ALA A 208 3.73 12.19 -7.65
CA ALA A 208 3.17 10.96 -8.19
C ALA A 208 3.98 10.57 -9.42
N VAL A 209 4.56 9.38 -9.40
CA VAL A 209 5.35 8.80 -10.51
C VAL A 209 4.63 7.57 -11.06
N SER A 210 4.82 7.26 -12.33
CA SER A 210 4.31 6.05 -12.96
C SER A 210 5.45 5.16 -13.44
N ALA A 211 5.15 3.88 -13.64
CA ALA A 211 6.01 2.87 -14.26
C ALA A 211 5.14 1.66 -14.63
N PRO A 212 5.63 0.69 -15.42
CA PRO A 212 4.86 -0.50 -15.78
C PRO A 212 4.40 -1.30 -14.55
N LEU A 213 3.23 -1.95 -14.66
CA LEU A 213 2.63 -2.77 -13.60
C LEU A 213 3.60 -3.84 -13.09
N GLY A 214 4.29 -4.53 -13.99
CA GLY A 214 5.30 -5.55 -13.68
C GLY A 214 6.51 -5.01 -12.93
N ASN A 215 6.99 -3.80 -13.24
CA ASN A 215 8.11 -3.17 -12.53
C ASN A 215 7.74 -2.79 -11.10
N TRP A 216 6.50 -2.35 -10.86
CA TRP A 216 6.01 -2.16 -9.50
C TRP A 216 5.87 -3.49 -8.74
N ALA A 217 5.40 -4.56 -9.40
CA ALA A 217 5.37 -5.88 -8.79
C ALA A 217 6.78 -6.36 -8.42
N ARG A 218 7.79 -6.18 -9.29
CA ARG A 218 9.20 -6.46 -8.98
C ARG A 218 9.70 -5.64 -7.78
N ALA A 219 9.33 -4.36 -7.68
CA ALA A 219 9.72 -3.54 -6.53
C ALA A 219 9.18 -4.10 -5.21
N PHE A 220 7.95 -4.62 -5.21
CA PHE A 220 7.41 -5.32 -4.04
C PHE A 220 8.01 -6.71 -3.83
N ALA A 221 8.52 -7.36 -4.87
CA ALA A 221 9.23 -8.63 -4.76
C ALA A 221 10.58 -8.45 -4.10
N LEU A 222 11.34 -7.40 -4.46
CA LEU A 222 12.57 -7.03 -3.76
C LEU A 222 12.30 -6.58 -2.31
N PHE A 223 11.18 -5.91 -2.06
CA PHE A 223 10.77 -5.58 -0.70
C PHE A 223 10.41 -6.83 0.13
N ALA A 224 9.99 -7.93 -0.54
CA ALA A 224 9.70 -9.22 0.06
C ALA A 224 10.95 -10.07 0.29
N ASP A 225 11.77 -10.23 -0.75
CA ASP A 225 13.02 -10.99 -0.77
C ASP A 225 14.21 -10.06 -0.49
N HIS A 226 14.35 -9.68 0.78
CA HIS A 226 15.38 -8.75 1.20
C HIS A 226 16.81 -9.30 1.07
N ASP A 227 16.99 -10.60 0.83
CA ASP A 227 18.32 -11.22 0.71
C ASP A 227 19.01 -10.87 -0.61
N GLN A 228 18.25 -10.40 -1.61
CA GLN A 228 18.80 -9.88 -2.87
C GLN A 228 19.20 -8.40 -2.81
N LEU A 229 18.98 -7.75 -1.67
CA LEU A 229 19.29 -6.33 -1.48
C LEU A 229 20.61 -6.14 -0.71
N PRO A 230 21.31 -5.02 -0.93
CA PRO A 230 22.40 -4.63 -0.04
C PRO A 230 21.93 -4.60 1.43
N THR A 231 22.79 -5.01 2.36
CA THR A 231 22.44 -5.20 3.78
C THR A 231 21.68 -4.01 4.40
N HIS A 232 22.12 -2.78 4.15
CA HIS A 232 21.47 -1.59 4.70
C HIS A 232 20.00 -1.44 4.24
N ARG A 233 19.70 -1.81 2.99
CA ARG A 233 18.35 -1.76 2.44
C ARG A 233 17.50 -2.92 2.91
N ALA A 234 18.08 -4.11 3.03
CA ALA A 234 17.42 -5.27 3.61
C ALA A 234 16.94 -4.98 5.05
N GLU A 235 17.82 -4.38 5.87
CA GLU A 235 17.47 -3.94 7.23
C GLU A 235 16.40 -2.86 7.26
N ALA A 236 16.45 -1.91 6.31
CA ALA A 236 15.41 -0.89 6.14
C ALA A 236 14.03 -1.53 5.84
N CYS A 237 13.98 -2.50 4.92
CA CYS A 237 12.75 -3.22 4.59
C CYS A 237 12.21 -3.97 5.81
N MET A 238 13.05 -4.74 6.51
CA MET A 238 12.65 -5.47 7.73
C MET A 238 12.06 -4.56 8.81
N ARG A 239 12.62 -3.37 9.00
CA ARG A 239 12.11 -2.39 9.97
C ARG A 239 10.70 -1.91 9.59
N ILE A 240 10.48 -1.62 8.31
CA ILE A 240 9.17 -1.20 7.80
C ILE A 240 8.13 -2.33 7.93
N ILE A 241 8.52 -3.57 7.59
CA ILE A 241 7.66 -4.76 7.69
C ILE A 241 7.21 -4.98 9.14
N ARG A 242 8.15 -4.96 10.10
CA ARG A 242 7.83 -5.09 11.54
C ARG A 242 6.94 -3.95 12.03
N GLY A 243 7.24 -2.73 11.59
CA GLY A 243 6.45 -1.56 11.94
C GLY A 243 4.98 -1.69 11.53
N ILE A 244 4.75 -1.99 10.25
CA ILE A 244 3.41 -2.21 9.70
C ILE A 244 2.68 -3.34 10.44
N ALA A 245 3.36 -4.46 10.69
CA ALA A 245 2.78 -5.62 11.37
C ALA A 245 2.44 -5.36 12.85
N SER A 246 3.20 -4.48 13.53
CA SER A 246 3.00 -4.18 14.95
C SER A 246 1.82 -3.26 15.23
N ALA A 247 1.45 -2.41 14.26
CA ALA A 247 0.37 -1.45 14.41
C ALA A 247 -0.57 -1.40 13.19
N PRO A 248 -1.30 -2.50 12.87
CA PRO A 248 -2.14 -2.58 11.69
C PRO A 248 -3.17 -1.45 11.58
N LEU A 249 -3.78 -1.06 12.70
CA LEU A 249 -4.79 0.00 12.72
C LEU A 249 -4.20 1.38 12.34
N LEU A 250 -2.92 1.65 12.64
CA LEU A 250 -2.30 2.92 12.22
C LEU A 250 -2.06 3.00 10.72
N LEU A 251 -1.96 1.86 10.01
CA LEU A 251 -1.67 1.82 8.58
C LEU A 251 -2.82 2.37 7.74
N ALA A 252 -4.06 1.99 8.08
CA ALA A 252 -5.24 2.42 7.33
C ALA A 252 -6.48 2.73 8.18
N GLY A 253 -6.54 2.31 9.45
CA GLY A 253 -7.73 2.40 10.29
C GLY A 253 -8.61 1.16 10.24
N ASP A 254 -9.82 1.25 10.80
CA ASP A 254 -10.78 0.15 10.80
C ASP A 254 -11.42 -0.08 9.41
N ARG A 255 -11.98 -1.28 9.19
CA ARG A 255 -12.75 -1.64 7.97
C ARG A 255 -11.99 -1.39 6.64
N ARG A 256 -10.66 -1.46 6.66
CA ARG A 256 -9.80 -1.36 5.48
C ARG A 256 -8.99 -2.64 5.32
N LEU A 257 -8.90 -3.14 4.08
CA LEU A 257 -8.15 -4.37 3.80
C LEU A 257 -6.69 -4.29 4.26
N CYS A 258 -6.00 -3.14 4.15
CA CYS A 258 -4.60 -3.03 4.58
C CYS A 258 -4.42 -3.38 6.07
N SER A 259 -5.25 -2.84 6.95
CA SER A 259 -5.21 -3.12 8.39
C SER A 259 -5.63 -4.56 8.68
N ALA A 260 -6.67 -5.06 8.00
CA ALA A 260 -7.15 -6.43 8.18
C ALA A 260 -6.10 -7.46 7.74
N LEU A 261 -5.43 -7.22 6.60
CA LEU A 261 -4.38 -8.08 6.05
C LEU A 261 -3.14 -8.08 6.97
N ALA A 262 -2.70 -6.91 7.44
CA ALA A 262 -1.58 -6.81 8.38
C ALA A 262 -1.90 -7.49 9.72
N ALA A 263 -3.13 -7.38 10.23
CA ALA A 263 -3.55 -8.09 11.44
C ALA A 263 -3.62 -9.62 11.25
N ALA A 264 -4.05 -10.08 10.06
CA ALA A 264 -4.22 -11.50 9.77
C ALA A 264 -2.89 -12.22 9.48
N PHE A 265 -1.96 -11.55 8.79
CA PHE A 265 -0.71 -12.17 8.33
C PHE A 265 0.55 -11.66 9.05
N GLY A 266 0.46 -10.60 9.84
CA GLY A 266 1.62 -10.02 10.55
C GLY A 266 2.75 -9.68 9.58
N THR A 267 3.95 -10.19 9.84
CA THR A 267 5.14 -9.97 9.00
C THR A 267 5.20 -10.86 7.75
N ARG A 268 4.20 -11.72 7.51
CA ARG A 268 4.20 -12.66 6.37
C ARG A 268 3.74 -12.00 5.07
N ILE A 269 2.84 -11.02 5.16
CA ILE A 269 2.33 -10.25 4.02
C ILE A 269 2.25 -8.77 4.40
N THR A 270 2.80 -7.90 3.55
CA THR A 270 2.54 -6.46 3.62
C THR A 270 1.68 -6.04 2.44
N GLY A 271 0.48 -5.53 2.70
CA GLY A 271 -0.42 -5.03 1.66
C GLY A 271 -0.67 -3.53 1.78
N LYS A 272 -0.73 -2.84 0.64
CA LYS A 272 -1.00 -1.41 0.59
C LYS A 272 -1.88 -1.02 -0.59
N THR A 273 -3.02 -0.41 -0.29
CA THR A 273 -3.91 0.19 -1.28
C THR A 273 -3.37 1.50 -1.82
N GLY A 274 -3.58 1.71 -3.13
CA GLY A 274 -3.43 2.96 -3.85
C GLY A 274 -4.79 3.47 -4.34
N ALA A 275 -4.88 4.78 -4.60
CA ALA A 275 -6.06 5.37 -5.23
C ALA A 275 -6.24 4.88 -6.68
N GLU A 276 -7.41 5.11 -7.27
CA GLU A 276 -7.71 4.72 -8.65
C GLU A 276 -7.53 3.22 -8.91
N GLY A 277 -8.03 2.38 -8.00
CA GLY A 277 -8.14 0.94 -8.19
C GLY A 277 -6.79 0.27 -8.24
N VAL A 278 -5.92 0.56 -7.26
CA VAL A 278 -4.60 -0.02 -7.15
C VAL A 278 -4.43 -0.77 -5.84
N TYR A 279 -3.80 -1.93 -5.90
CA TYR A 279 -3.36 -2.64 -4.70
C TYR A 279 -1.99 -3.29 -4.92
N ALA A 280 -1.09 -3.11 -3.96
CA ALA A 280 0.21 -3.78 -3.93
C ALA A 280 0.30 -4.72 -2.74
N ALA A 281 1.02 -5.83 -2.88
CA ALA A 281 1.38 -6.68 -1.76
C ALA A 281 2.80 -7.27 -1.92
N ALA A 282 3.48 -7.47 -0.81
CA ALA A 282 4.72 -8.24 -0.69
C ALA A 282 4.43 -9.52 0.09
N LEU A 283 4.77 -10.67 -0.49
CA LEU A 283 4.59 -12.01 0.08
C LEU A 283 5.95 -12.50 0.58
N HIS A 284 6.30 -12.10 1.81
CA HIS A 284 7.65 -12.21 2.38
C HIS A 284 8.17 -13.65 2.45
N GLU A 285 7.29 -14.61 2.73
CA GLU A 285 7.67 -16.03 2.79
C GLU A 285 8.02 -16.64 1.42
N LEU A 286 7.60 -16.00 0.34
CA LEU A 286 7.79 -16.48 -1.04
C LEU A 286 8.73 -15.61 -1.86
N GLY A 287 9.13 -14.44 -1.36
CA GLY A 287 9.91 -13.48 -2.14
C GLY A 287 9.16 -12.92 -3.35
N LEU A 288 7.82 -12.88 -3.29
CA LEU A 288 6.98 -12.44 -4.40
C LEU A 288 6.37 -11.07 -4.14
N GLY A 289 6.32 -10.25 -5.19
CA GLY A 289 5.60 -8.98 -5.19
C GLY A 289 4.38 -9.04 -6.09
N VAL A 290 3.30 -8.41 -5.65
CA VAL A 290 2.00 -8.37 -6.32
C VAL A 290 1.65 -6.93 -6.61
N MET A 291 1.22 -6.64 -7.84
CA MET A 291 0.64 -5.37 -8.24
C MET A 291 -0.64 -5.58 -9.02
N ILE A 292 -1.70 -4.87 -8.63
CA ILE A 292 -3.06 -5.00 -9.17
C ILE A 292 -3.55 -3.63 -9.62
N LYS A 293 -4.12 -3.56 -10.82
CA LYS A 293 -4.81 -2.38 -11.36
C LYS A 293 -6.20 -2.74 -11.87
N CYS A 294 -7.23 -2.22 -11.22
CA CYS A 294 -8.59 -2.21 -11.76
C CYS A 294 -8.74 -1.06 -12.76
N ARG A 295 -9.12 -1.35 -14.01
CA ARG A 295 -9.07 -0.37 -15.11
C ARG A 295 -9.95 0.86 -14.88
N ASP A 296 -11.12 0.68 -14.28
CA ASP A 296 -12.08 1.75 -13.97
C ASP A 296 -11.86 2.43 -12.60
N GLY A 297 -10.77 2.08 -11.90
CA GLY A 297 -10.39 2.71 -10.65
C GLY A 297 -11.11 2.19 -9.40
N GLN A 298 -11.92 1.13 -9.50
CA GLN A 298 -12.71 0.65 -8.37
C GLN A 298 -11.92 -0.20 -7.38
N THR A 299 -11.93 0.20 -6.10
CA THR A 299 -11.19 -0.50 -5.02
C THR A 299 -11.78 -1.88 -4.73
N ARG A 300 -13.12 -2.02 -4.72
CA ARG A 300 -13.81 -3.29 -4.44
C ARG A 300 -13.34 -4.45 -5.33
N ALA A 301 -12.93 -4.14 -6.57
CA ALA A 301 -12.40 -5.14 -7.49
C ALA A 301 -10.96 -5.55 -7.14
N THR A 302 -10.11 -4.61 -6.74
CA THR A 302 -8.74 -4.92 -6.36
C THR A 302 -8.64 -5.77 -5.09
N GLU A 303 -9.57 -5.62 -4.15
CA GLU A 303 -9.62 -6.42 -2.92
C GLU A 303 -9.96 -7.88 -3.24
N VAL A 304 -11.00 -8.12 -4.04
CA VAL A 304 -11.37 -9.46 -4.53
C VAL A 304 -10.24 -10.09 -5.36
N ALA A 305 -9.61 -9.32 -6.24
CA ALA A 305 -8.48 -9.78 -7.05
C ALA A 305 -7.27 -10.19 -6.20
N LEU A 306 -6.94 -9.44 -5.14
CA LEU A 306 -5.87 -9.85 -4.22
C LEU A 306 -6.20 -11.18 -3.53
N GLY A 307 -7.44 -11.35 -3.07
CA GLY A 307 -7.90 -12.62 -2.49
C GLY A 307 -7.72 -13.80 -3.45
N ALA A 308 -8.09 -13.60 -4.72
CA ALA A 308 -7.90 -14.60 -5.77
C ALA A 308 -6.42 -14.95 -5.98
N VAL A 309 -5.53 -13.94 -6.05
CA VAL A 309 -4.09 -14.14 -6.20
C VAL A 309 -3.49 -14.90 -5.01
N LEU A 310 -3.79 -14.49 -3.79
CA LEU A 310 -3.30 -15.15 -2.58
C LEU A 310 -3.74 -16.62 -2.53
N HIS A 311 -5.01 -16.88 -2.88
CA HIS A 311 -5.53 -18.24 -2.96
C HIS A 311 -4.83 -19.08 -4.03
N ALA A 312 -4.64 -18.54 -5.23
CA ALA A 312 -3.96 -19.23 -6.34
C ALA A 312 -2.51 -19.62 -5.98
N ILE A 313 -1.80 -18.72 -5.31
CA ILE A 313 -0.40 -18.90 -4.90
C ILE A 313 -0.26 -19.91 -3.75
N GLY A 314 -1.32 -20.18 -2.98
CA GLY A 314 -1.33 -21.23 -1.97
C GLY A 314 -1.57 -20.75 -0.54
N TYR A 315 -1.80 -19.45 -0.30
CA TYR A 315 -2.08 -18.94 1.04
C TYR A 315 -3.45 -19.43 1.53
N ASP A 316 -3.51 -19.98 2.74
CA ASP A 316 -4.77 -20.16 3.45
C ASP A 316 -5.31 -18.78 3.85
N ILE A 317 -6.56 -18.51 3.49
CA ILE A 317 -7.19 -17.21 3.70
C ILE A 317 -8.00 -17.27 5.01
N PRO A 318 -7.64 -16.48 6.04
CA PRO A 318 -8.42 -16.41 7.25
C PRO A 318 -9.82 -15.83 7.00
N ALA A 319 -10.84 -16.37 7.67
CA ALA A 319 -12.23 -15.90 7.56
C ALA A 319 -12.41 -14.41 7.92
N SER A 320 -11.50 -13.83 8.68
CA SER A 320 -11.48 -12.38 8.99
C SER A 320 -11.32 -11.50 7.74
N LEU A 321 -10.91 -12.06 6.59
CA LEU A 321 -10.74 -11.37 5.32
C LEU A 321 -11.91 -11.59 4.34
N ASP A 322 -12.89 -12.44 4.67
CA ASP A 322 -14.00 -12.79 3.78
C ASP A 322 -14.80 -11.56 3.33
N ALA A 323 -15.00 -10.59 4.23
CA ALA A 323 -15.71 -9.36 3.92
C ALA A 323 -15.04 -8.50 2.82
N PHE A 324 -13.75 -8.73 2.52
CA PHE A 324 -13.01 -8.04 1.45
C PHE A 324 -12.85 -8.92 0.21
N PHE A 325 -12.61 -10.22 0.40
CA PHE A 325 -12.29 -11.14 -0.71
C PHE A 325 -13.51 -11.83 -1.31
N ARG A 326 -14.60 -11.95 -0.55
CA ARG A 326 -15.89 -12.53 -0.94
C ARG A 326 -17.03 -11.67 -0.39
N PRO A 327 -17.09 -10.38 -0.74
CA PRO A 327 -18.03 -9.47 -0.10
C PRO A 327 -19.47 -9.83 -0.48
N VAL A 328 -20.31 -9.99 0.54
CA VAL A 328 -21.76 -10.05 0.41
C VAL A 328 -22.30 -8.63 0.48
N LEU A 329 -23.08 -8.24 -0.52
CA LEU A 329 -23.70 -6.94 -0.64
C LEU A 329 -25.06 -6.96 0.05
N ARG A 330 -25.28 -6.00 0.96
CA ARG A 330 -26.50 -5.90 1.77
C ARG A 330 -27.25 -4.60 1.51
N ASN A 331 -28.57 -4.61 1.67
CA ASN A 331 -29.37 -3.39 1.72
C ASN A 331 -29.21 -2.69 3.09
N TRP A 332 -29.92 -1.58 3.28
CA TRP A 332 -29.86 -0.81 4.52
C TRP A 332 -30.48 -1.51 5.74
N GLU A 333 -31.41 -2.44 5.52
CA GLU A 333 -32.01 -3.29 6.56
C GLU A 333 -31.14 -4.53 6.87
N GLY A 334 -30.08 -4.76 6.08
CA GLY A 334 -29.14 -5.86 6.26
C GLY A 334 -29.44 -7.11 5.42
N ASP A 335 -30.48 -7.11 4.59
CA ASP A 335 -30.78 -8.24 3.71
C ASP A 335 -29.71 -8.40 2.63
N GLU A 336 -29.36 -9.64 2.32
CA GLU A 336 -28.48 -9.95 1.20
C GLU A 336 -29.17 -9.64 -0.13
N ILE A 337 -28.49 -8.85 -0.97
CA ILE A 337 -28.98 -8.41 -2.28
C ILE A 337 -28.03 -8.80 -3.41
N GLY A 338 -26.90 -9.43 -3.09
CA GLY A 338 -25.97 -10.03 -4.05
C GLY A 338 -24.55 -10.11 -3.50
N ASP A 339 -23.57 -10.28 -4.38
CA ASP A 339 -22.18 -10.53 -4.03
C ASP A 339 -21.21 -9.90 -5.04
N ILE A 340 -19.91 -10.00 -4.75
CA ILE A 340 -18.86 -9.75 -5.73
C ILE A 340 -18.01 -11.02 -5.87
N THR A 341 -17.91 -11.50 -7.10
CA THR A 341 -17.20 -12.73 -7.49
C THR A 341 -16.17 -12.41 -8.57
N PHE A 342 -15.38 -13.39 -9.01
CA PHE A 342 -14.44 -13.21 -10.11
C PHE A 342 -14.42 -14.41 -11.05
N ASP A 343 -13.89 -14.18 -12.23
CA ASP A 343 -13.70 -15.14 -13.31
C ASP A 343 -12.47 -14.74 -14.15
N GLY A 344 -11.88 -15.70 -14.86
CA GLY A 344 -10.73 -15.49 -15.76
C GLY A 344 -9.37 -15.85 -15.14
N GLY A 345 -8.72 -16.88 -15.71
CA GLY A 345 -7.33 -17.26 -15.43
C GLY A 345 -7.05 -17.92 -14.07
N ILE A 346 -7.56 -17.34 -12.98
CA ILE A 346 -7.42 -17.88 -11.61
C ILE A 346 -8.62 -18.77 -11.27
N LYS A 347 -8.35 -19.99 -10.80
CA LYS A 347 -9.40 -20.91 -10.36
C LYS A 347 -10.11 -20.38 -9.12
N ALA A 348 -11.43 -20.27 -9.20
CA ALA A 348 -12.28 -19.71 -8.14
C ALA A 348 -12.58 -20.66 -6.97
N SER A 349 -12.06 -21.89 -6.97
CA SER A 349 -12.48 -22.93 -6.02
C SER A 349 -11.88 -22.74 -4.62
N TYR A 350 -12.51 -21.88 -3.83
CA TYR A 350 -12.39 -21.90 -2.38
C TYR A 350 -13.20 -23.08 -1.83
N ALA A 351 -12.63 -24.28 -1.86
CA ALA A 351 -13.24 -25.45 -1.25
C ALA A 351 -13.25 -25.34 0.28
#